data_AF-A0A173S950-F1
#
_entry.id   AF-A0A173S950-F1
#
_cell.length_a   1.000
_cell.length_b   1.000
_cell.length_c   1.000
_cell.angle_alpha   90.00
_cell.angle_beta   90.00
_cell.angle_gamma   90.00
#
_symmetry.space_group_name_H-M   'P 1'
#
loop_
_entity.id
_entity.type
_entity.pdbx_description
1 polymer ?
#
loop_
_entity_poly.entity_id
_entity_poly.type
_entity_poly.pdbx_seq_one_letter_code
_entity_poly.pdbx_strand_id
1 'polypeptide(L)'
;MAPREITDFTGFRTSIRQLFEVLKNAYDKEKMQEVLQNDEKFSKVDRETVEAINLFAGTDIDIDEKEEVIDMCKAWEDQKNEGREEGREEGRIRQAKVTALKLQKKGHSIEDIAECVDFDEETVKKWLVS
;
A
#
# COMPACT_ATOMS: atom_id res chain seq x y z
N MET A 1 -16.97 -2.25 -34.41
CA MET A 1 -16.16 -2.38 -33.19
C MET A 1 -17.09 -2.75 -32.05
N ALA A 2 -16.95 -3.95 -31.51
CA ALA A 2 -17.71 -4.34 -30.33
C ALA A 2 -17.08 -3.68 -29.08
N PRO A 3 -17.85 -3.37 -28.01
CA PRO A 3 -17.30 -2.77 -26.79
C PRO A 3 -16.13 -3.54 -26.17
N ARG A 4 -16.09 -4.86 -26.35
CA ARG A 4 -15.00 -5.74 -25.86
C ARG A 4 -13.68 -5.59 -26.62
N GLU A 5 -13.68 -4.97 -27.79
CA GLU A 5 -12.50 -4.83 -28.67
C GLU A 5 -11.79 -3.49 -28.49
N ILE A 6 -12.33 -2.60 -27.65
CA ILE A 6 -11.76 -1.28 -27.38
C ILE A 6 -10.52 -1.47 -26.52
N THR A 7 -9.35 -1.23 -27.11
CA THR A 7 -8.05 -1.30 -26.42
C THR A 7 -7.35 0.05 -26.34
N ASP A 8 -7.83 1.03 -27.10
CA ASP A 8 -7.40 2.42 -27.09
C ASP A 8 -8.51 3.29 -26.48
N PHE A 9 -8.19 3.94 -25.36
CA PHE A 9 -9.12 4.80 -24.62
C PHE A 9 -8.88 6.29 -24.90
N THR A 10 -7.99 6.66 -25.82
CA THR A 10 -7.71 8.07 -26.16
C THR A 10 -8.91 8.84 -26.70
N GLY A 11 -9.93 8.13 -27.20
CA GLY A 11 -11.22 8.70 -27.60
C GLY A 11 -12.04 9.25 -26.43
N PHE A 12 -11.79 8.80 -25.20
CA PHE A 12 -12.40 9.33 -23.99
C PHE A 12 -11.61 10.57 -23.53
N ARG A 13 -12.30 11.71 -23.43
CA ARG A 13 -11.70 13.02 -23.11
C ARG A 13 -11.89 13.46 -21.66
N THR A 14 -12.49 12.61 -20.83
CA THR A 14 -12.77 12.85 -19.40
C THR A 14 -12.06 11.80 -18.56
N SER A 15 -12.20 11.93 -17.24
CA SER A 15 -11.68 11.00 -16.21
C SER A 15 -12.10 9.54 -16.37
N ILE A 16 -13.15 9.25 -17.14
CA ILE A 16 -13.52 7.88 -17.51
C ILE A 16 -12.41 7.15 -18.27
N ARG A 17 -11.57 7.91 -19.00
CA ARG A 17 -10.37 7.36 -19.64
C ARG A 17 -9.43 6.78 -18.61
N GLN A 18 -9.13 7.53 -17.55
CA GLN A 18 -8.24 7.13 -16.46
C GLN A 18 -8.76 5.87 -15.77
N LEU A 19 -10.07 5.81 -15.48
CA LEU A 19 -10.69 4.60 -14.92
C LEU A 19 -10.43 3.38 -15.82
N PHE A 20 -10.70 3.46 -17.12
CA PHE A 20 -10.48 2.33 -18.02
C PHE A 20 -9.01 1.98 -18.23
N GLU A 21 -8.12 2.98 -18.25
CA GLU A 21 -6.67 2.75 -18.31
C GLU A 21 -6.18 2.00 -17.07
N VAL A 22 -6.69 2.32 -15.88
CA VAL A 22 -6.35 1.59 -14.64
C VAL A 22 -6.96 0.19 -14.66
N LEU A 23 -8.24 0.04 -14.97
CA LEU A 23 -8.90 -1.27 -15.00
C LEU A 23 -8.26 -2.24 -16.00
N LYS A 24 -7.84 -1.74 -17.16
CA LYS A 24 -7.13 -2.55 -18.16
C LYS A 24 -5.80 -3.10 -17.62
N ASN A 25 -5.13 -2.36 -16.75
CA ASN A 25 -3.80 -2.69 -16.24
C ASN A 25 -3.79 -3.15 -14.77
N ALA A 26 -4.94 -3.24 -14.10
CA ALA A 26 -5.05 -3.51 -12.66
C ALA A 26 -4.30 -4.76 -12.18
N TYR A 27 -4.18 -5.79 -13.04
CA TYR A 27 -3.48 -7.05 -12.73
C TYR A 27 -2.04 -7.13 -13.27
N ASP A 28 -1.56 -6.09 -13.95
CA ASP A 28 -0.21 -6.00 -14.49
C ASP A 28 0.55 -4.89 -13.75
N LYS A 29 1.32 -5.29 -12.74
CA LYS A 29 2.04 -4.37 -11.84
C LYS A 29 2.95 -3.40 -12.59
N GLU A 30 3.70 -3.89 -13.58
CA GLU A 30 4.67 -3.07 -14.32
C GLU A 30 3.94 -2.04 -15.18
N LYS A 31 2.89 -2.45 -15.88
CA LYS A 31 2.06 -1.52 -16.66
C LYS A 31 1.28 -0.54 -15.80
N MET A 32 0.75 -0.96 -14.65
CA MET A 32 0.07 -0.06 -13.72
C MET A 32 1.02 1.03 -13.22
N GLN A 33 2.25 0.65 -12.86
CA GLN A 33 3.27 1.61 -12.48
C GLN A 33 3.62 2.55 -13.64
N GLU A 34 3.74 2.04 -14.87
CA GLU A 34 4.01 2.86 -16.05
C GLU A 34 2.91 3.89 -16.30
N VAL A 35 1.64 3.48 -16.26
CA VAL A 35 0.47 4.34 -16.46
C VAL A 35 0.41 5.44 -15.40
N LEU A 36 0.63 5.10 -14.13
CA LEU A 36 0.53 6.05 -13.03
C LEU A 36 1.75 6.96 -12.86
N GLN A 37 2.92 6.58 -13.39
CA GLN A 37 4.13 7.41 -13.27
C GLN A 37 4.40 8.31 -14.47
N ASN A 38 3.97 7.92 -15.68
CA ASN A 38 4.40 8.58 -16.91
C ASN A 38 3.32 9.45 -17.58
N ASP A 39 2.08 9.44 -17.12
CA ASP A 39 1.00 10.22 -17.73
C ASP A 39 0.51 11.31 -16.76
N GLU A 40 0.84 12.57 -17.07
CA GLU A 40 0.41 13.75 -16.30
C GLU A 40 -1.12 13.81 -16.10
N LYS A 41 -1.91 13.11 -16.92
CA LYS A 41 -3.37 13.04 -16.76
C LYS A 41 -3.83 12.33 -15.48
N PHE A 42 -2.93 11.62 -14.79
CA PHE A 42 -3.18 11.04 -13.47
C PHE A 42 -2.81 11.95 -12.31
N SER A 43 -2.15 13.09 -12.55
CA SER A 43 -1.86 14.09 -11.50
C SER A 43 -3.10 14.87 -11.07
N LYS A 44 -4.21 14.77 -11.82
CA LYS A 44 -5.47 15.46 -11.55
C LYS A 44 -6.65 14.59 -11.94
N VAL A 45 -7.05 13.70 -11.03
CA VAL A 45 -8.21 12.82 -11.19
C VAL A 45 -9.29 13.28 -10.22
N ASP A 46 -10.53 13.43 -10.69
CA ASP A 46 -11.63 13.75 -9.76
C ASP A 46 -11.87 12.62 -8.78
N ARG A 47 -12.31 12.99 -7.57
CA ARG A 47 -12.56 12.06 -6.48
C ARG A 47 -13.49 10.91 -6.86
N GLU A 48 -14.59 11.18 -7.56
CA GLU A 48 -15.56 10.14 -7.96
C GLU A 48 -14.90 9.05 -8.83
N THR A 49 -13.97 9.44 -9.70
CA THR A 49 -13.20 8.52 -10.52
C THR A 49 -12.23 7.68 -9.68
N VAL A 50 -11.55 8.27 -8.69
CA VAL A 50 -10.66 7.51 -7.79
C VAL A 50 -11.46 6.53 -6.93
N GLU A 51 -12.63 6.94 -6.44
CA GLU A 51 -13.54 6.05 -5.71
C GLU A 51 -14.01 4.88 -6.59
N ALA A 52 -14.36 5.15 -7.85
CA ALA A 52 -14.68 4.10 -8.81
C ALA A 52 -13.48 3.17 -9.07
N ILE A 53 -12.27 3.70 -9.19
CA ILE A 53 -11.04 2.91 -9.33
C ILE A 53 -10.86 2.00 -8.11
N ASN A 54 -10.93 2.51 -6.88
CA ASN A 54 -10.84 1.72 -5.66
C ASN A 54 -11.87 0.59 -5.63
N LEU A 55 -13.13 0.91 -5.96
CA LEU A 55 -14.21 -0.07 -5.99
C LEU A 55 -14.00 -1.17 -7.05
N PHE A 56 -13.64 -0.80 -8.28
CA PHE A 56 -13.62 -1.74 -9.40
C PHE A 56 -12.28 -2.45 -9.61
N ALA A 57 -11.15 -1.79 -9.28
CA ALA A 57 -9.82 -2.38 -9.36
C ALA A 57 -9.40 -3.09 -8.07
N GLY A 58 -10.15 -2.92 -6.98
CA GLY A 58 -9.79 -3.44 -5.66
C GLY A 58 -8.54 -2.79 -5.10
N THR A 59 -8.29 -1.52 -5.45
CA THR A 59 -7.23 -0.71 -4.88
C THR A 59 -7.72 -0.02 -3.61
N ASP A 60 -6.77 0.36 -2.76
CA ASP A 60 -7.05 1.07 -1.51
C ASP A 60 -6.23 2.36 -1.49
N ILE A 61 -6.46 3.21 -2.50
CA ILE A 61 -5.79 4.51 -2.59
C ILE A 61 -6.45 5.44 -1.58
N ASP A 62 -5.65 6.01 -0.67
CA ASP A 62 -6.15 6.95 0.33
C ASP A 62 -6.59 8.26 -0.33
N ILE A 63 -7.73 8.80 0.11
CA ILE A 63 -8.38 9.98 -0.46
C ILE A 63 -8.81 10.89 0.69
N ASP A 64 -8.32 12.13 0.74
CA ASP A 64 -8.88 13.14 1.63
C ASP A 64 -10.28 13.54 1.14
N GLU A 65 -11.31 13.32 1.95
CA GLU A 65 -12.70 13.66 1.60
C GLU A 65 -12.90 15.15 1.25
N LYS A 66 -11.98 16.03 1.65
CA LYS A 66 -12.01 17.46 1.33
C LYS A 66 -11.39 17.80 -0.01
N GLU A 67 -10.62 16.89 -0.61
CA GLU A 67 -10.01 17.11 -1.92
C GLU A 67 -10.95 16.65 -3.04
N GLU A 68 -11.36 17.58 -3.91
CA GLU A 68 -12.17 17.27 -5.10
C GLU A 68 -11.32 16.68 -6.24
N VAL A 69 -10.02 16.96 -6.24
CA VAL A 69 -9.06 16.53 -7.26
C VAL A 69 -7.86 15.92 -6.57
N ILE A 70 -7.56 14.69 -6.95
CA ILE A 70 -6.51 13.86 -6.35
C ILE A 70 -5.34 13.73 -7.32
N ASP A 71 -4.13 13.87 -6.79
CA ASP A 71 -2.90 13.47 -7.49
C ASP A 71 -2.70 11.96 -7.32
N MET A 72 -3.20 11.19 -8.29
CA MET A 72 -3.17 9.74 -8.25
C MET A 72 -1.73 9.21 -8.41
N CYS A 73 -0.84 9.95 -9.08
CA CYS A 73 0.58 9.61 -9.17
C CYS A 73 1.21 9.62 -7.77
N LYS A 74 0.95 10.69 -7.02
CA LYS A 74 1.46 10.84 -5.65
C LYS A 74 0.84 9.81 -4.70
N ALA A 75 -0.49 9.68 -4.69
CA ALA A 75 -1.19 8.75 -3.80
C ALA A 75 -0.72 7.30 -3.98
N TRP A 76 -0.42 6.89 -5.22
CA TRP A 76 0.12 5.56 -5.51
C TRP A 76 1.54 5.35 -4.98
N GLU A 77 2.43 6.34 -5.12
CA GLU A 77 3.78 6.24 -4.57
C GLU A 77 3.79 6.28 -3.04
N ASP A 78 2.93 7.10 -2.43
CA ASP A 78 2.77 7.16 -0.98
C ASP A 78 2.32 5.80 -0.43
N GLN A 79 1.25 5.22 -0.99
CA GLN A 79 0.77 3.88 -0.62
C GLN A 79 1.87 2.80 -0.75
N LYS A 80 2.66 2.84 -1.82
CA LYS A 80 3.76 1.88 -2.05
C LYS A 80 4.89 2.07 -1.04
N ASN A 81 5.16 3.30 -0.60
CA ASN A 81 6.18 3.58 0.39
C ASN A 81 5.72 3.18 1.79
N GLU A 82 4.47 3.45 2.14
CA GLU A 82 3.83 3.01 3.38
C GLU A 82 3.88 1.48 3.50
N GLY A 83 3.45 0.75 2.47
CA GLY A 83 3.51 -0.72 2.50
C GLY A 83 4.95 -1.27 2.63
N ARG A 84 5.96 -0.53 2.16
CA ARG A 84 7.37 -0.90 2.37
C ARG A 84 7.85 -0.58 3.79
N GLU A 85 7.33 0.46 4.41
CA GLU A 85 7.66 0.84 5.79
C GLU A 85 7.00 -0.12 6.78
N GLU A 86 5.71 -0.38 6.62
CA GLU A 86 4.96 -1.39 7.37
C GLU A 86 5.64 -2.76 7.29
N GLY A 87 5.99 -3.21 6.09
CA GLY A 87 6.67 -4.49 5.91
C GLY A 87 8.04 -4.57 6.59
N ARG A 88 8.77 -3.44 6.71
CA ARG A 88 10.03 -3.40 7.48
C ARG A 88 9.77 -3.49 8.98
N GLU A 89 8.77 -2.75 9.46
CA GLU A 89 8.42 -2.75 10.88
C GLU A 89 7.87 -4.10 11.34
N GLU A 90 6.98 -4.72 10.56
CA GLU A 90 6.52 -6.10 10.78
C GLU A 90 7.70 -7.08 10.82
N GLY A 91 8.65 -6.93 9.89
CA GLY A 91 9.88 -7.72 9.86
C GLY A 91 10.71 -7.56 11.13
N ARG A 92 10.90 -6.32 11.59
CA ARG A 92 11.62 -5.97 12.83
C ARG A 92 10.96 -6.60 14.05
N ILE A 93 9.64 -6.43 14.19
CA ILE A 93 8.84 -7.00 15.28
C ILE A 93 8.91 -8.53 15.27
N ARG A 94 8.76 -9.15 14.10
CA ARG A 94 8.82 -10.61 13.96
C ARG A 94 10.19 -11.17 14.36
N GLN A 95 11.28 -10.52 13.94
CA GLN A 95 12.63 -10.92 14.28
C GLN A 95 12.92 -10.72 15.78
N ALA A 96 12.49 -9.60 16.35
CA ALA A 96 12.60 -9.32 17.79
C ALA A 96 11.87 -10.37 18.62
N LYS A 97 10.62 -10.69 18.26
CA LYS A 97 9.82 -11.73 18.93
C LYS A 97 10.50 -13.10 18.90
N VAL A 98 11.04 -13.51 17.74
CA VAL A 98 11.78 -14.78 17.63
C VAL A 98 13.04 -14.78 18.50
N THR A 99 13.73 -13.65 18.59
CA THR A 99 14.94 -13.48 19.41
C THR A 99 14.60 -13.53 20.89
N ALA A 100 13.56 -12.81 21.31
CA ALA A 100 13.05 -12.82 22.68
C ALA A 100 12.71 -14.24 23.16
N LEU A 101 11.99 -15.03 22.35
CA LEU A 101 11.68 -16.44 22.66
C LEU A 101 12.93 -17.31 22.81
N LYS A 102 13.98 -17.08 22.01
CA LYS A 102 15.25 -17.81 22.12
C LYS A 102 16.01 -17.44 23.40
N LEU A 103 16.02 -16.16 23.77
CA LEU A 103 16.67 -15.68 24.99
C LEU A 103 15.94 -16.15 26.25
N GLN A 104 14.61 -16.14 26.24
CA GLN A 104 13.81 -16.69 27.34
C GLN A 104 14.13 -18.17 27.57
N LYS A 105 14.22 -18.98 26.50
CA LYS A 105 14.62 -20.40 26.60
C LYS A 105 16.03 -20.62 27.15
N LYS A 106 16.91 -19.62 27.03
CA LYS A 106 18.25 -19.61 27.62
C LYS A 106 18.28 -19.11 29.07
N GLY A 107 17.14 -18.69 29.62
CA GLY A 107 16.99 -18.27 31.01
C GLY A 107 17.30 -16.79 31.27
N HIS A 108 17.35 -15.94 30.23
CA HIS A 108 17.51 -14.50 30.41
C HIS A 108 16.28 -13.87 31.08
N SER A 109 16.49 -12.80 31.87
CA SER A 109 15.41 -12.02 32.48
C SER A 109 14.61 -11.28 31.41
N ILE A 110 13.39 -10.85 31.75
CA ILE A 110 12.57 -10.06 30.82
C ILE A 110 13.22 -8.70 30.55
N GLU A 111 13.86 -8.11 31.56
CA GLU A 111 14.61 -6.85 31.48
C GLU A 111 15.75 -6.96 30.46
N ASP A 112 16.60 -7.99 30.58
CA ASP A 112 17.71 -8.23 29.64
C ASP A 112 17.21 -8.47 28.22
N ILE A 113 16.09 -9.19 28.07
CA ILE A 113 15.51 -9.48 26.76
C ILE A 113 14.99 -8.20 26.12
N ALA A 114 14.26 -7.37 26.86
CA ALA A 114 13.73 -6.09 26.42
C ALA A 114 14.83 -5.16 25.91
N GLU A 115 15.92 -5.02 26.68
CA GLU A 115 17.11 -4.29 26.26
C GLU A 115 17.74 -4.87 24.98
N CYS A 116 17.90 -6.21 24.91
CA CYS A 116 18.53 -6.86 23.76
C CYS A 116 17.75 -6.73 22.45
N VAL A 117 16.42 -6.73 22.50
CA VAL A 117 15.57 -6.67 21.30
C VAL A 117 15.09 -5.26 20.98
N ASP A 118 15.41 -4.29 21.84
CA ASP A 118 15.04 -2.88 21.73
C ASP A 118 13.51 -2.66 21.71
N PHE A 119 12.84 -3.23 22.72
CA PHE A 119 11.42 -3.05 23.00
C PHE A 119 11.19 -2.90 24.50
N ASP A 120 10.05 -2.35 24.90
CA ASP A 120 9.67 -2.27 26.30
C ASP A 120 9.30 -3.65 26.88
N GLU A 121 9.44 -3.80 28.19
CA GLU A 121 9.15 -5.06 28.89
C GLU A 121 7.69 -5.52 28.74
N GLU A 122 6.71 -4.61 28.62
CA GLU A 122 5.32 -5.01 28.49
C GLU A 122 5.06 -5.68 27.14
N THR A 123 5.63 -5.12 26.08
CA THR A 123 5.61 -5.71 24.74
C THR A 123 6.28 -7.07 24.73
N VAL A 124 7.46 -7.21 25.34
CA VAL A 124 8.14 -8.51 25.48
C VAL A 124 7.30 -9.49 26.31
N LYS A 125 6.72 -9.07 27.43
CA LYS A 125 5.81 -9.91 28.24
C LYS A 125 4.66 -10.45 27.40
N LYS A 126 4.00 -9.62 26.59
CA LYS A 126 2.92 -10.05 25.69
C LYS A 126 3.37 -11.13 24.71
N TRP A 127 4.60 -11.05 24.18
CA TRP A 127 5.14 -12.05 23.26
C TRP A 127 5.45 -13.39 23.90
N LEU A 128 5.86 -13.39 25.18
CA LEU A 128 6.34 -14.57 25.89
C LEU A 128 5.25 -15.32 26.67
N VAL A 129 4.06 -14.71 26.81
CA VAL A 129 2.89 -15.29 27.52
C VAL A 129 1.93 -16.00 26.54
N SER A 130 2.12 -15.86 25.23
CA SER A 130 1.37 -16.58 24.17
C SER A 130 2.08 -17.85 23.74
#